data_AF-A0A7G8VCH8-F1
#
_entry.id   AF-A0A7G8VCH8-F1
#
_cell.length_a   1.000
_cell.length_b   1.000
_cell.length_c   1.000
_cell.angle_alpha   90.00
_cell.angle_beta   90.00
_cell.angle_gamma   90.00
#
_symmetry.space_group_name_H-M   'P 1'
#
loop_
_entity.id
_entity.type
_entity.pdbx_description
1 polymer ?
#
loop_
_entity_poly.entity_id
_entity_poly.type
_entity_poly.pdbx_seq_one_letter_code
_entity_poly.pdbx_strand_id
1 'polypeptide(L)'
;MKRQPPSPPASSLGFVPEPMTIPFEKILPTRKLAPELETTRKFKQIKATINAIGLIEPLTLAMPAAGSELYVLLDGHLRLMALKALGFIDAPCLLAIDDESFTYNNRINRVTSIQEHVMIRRAVERGVSLEKLAEAMDLDASQVLKKYKLLDGICPEAAHLLKDQQFSAEISRVLRKMKPTRQVECAELMIAANSFTVAYAQALLGMTPPNALLVNKPRKLKGLSPSQMELMEREMGNVHAKYKLLEQDYGQDRFLLVLAGGYLKRLLNNSAIAKFLQKKQATVLTEFEAIVRALPSDNGAGA
;
A
#
# COMPACT_ATOMS: atom_id res chain seq x y z
N MET A 1 7.22 -7.66 43.64
CA MET A 1 6.29 -6.97 42.72
C MET A 1 6.95 -6.84 41.36
N LYS A 2 6.53 -7.61 40.36
CA LYS A 2 7.10 -7.57 38.99
C LYS A 2 6.48 -6.37 38.26
N ARG A 3 7.31 -5.39 37.86
CA ARG A 3 6.87 -4.27 37.03
C ARG A 3 6.54 -4.79 35.63
N GLN A 4 5.30 -4.58 35.17
CA GLN A 4 4.93 -4.77 33.77
C GLN A 4 5.71 -3.77 32.91
N PRO A 5 6.19 -4.17 31.72
CA PRO A 5 6.75 -3.21 30.77
C PRO A 5 5.65 -2.28 30.25
N PRO A 6 5.96 -1.01 29.96
CA PRO A 6 4.99 -0.08 29.39
C PRO A 6 4.50 -0.60 28.04
N SER A 7 3.19 -0.54 27.82
CA SER A 7 2.57 -0.79 26.52
C SER A 7 3.20 0.09 25.45
N PRO A 8 3.41 -0.41 24.22
CA PRO A 8 3.93 0.41 23.13
C PRO A 8 2.98 1.60 22.90
N PRO A 9 3.49 2.78 22.50
CA PRO A 9 2.64 3.92 22.19
C PRO A 9 1.69 3.50 21.07
N ALA A 10 0.38 3.64 21.32
CA ALA A 10 -0.61 3.53 20.27
C ALA A 10 -0.19 4.51 19.16
N SER A 11 0.05 3.99 17.96
CA SER A 11 0.28 4.81 16.78
C SER A 11 -0.82 5.86 16.72
N SER A 12 -0.48 7.13 17.01
CA SER A 12 -1.42 8.24 16.93
C SER A 12 -1.88 8.30 15.49
N LEU A 13 -3.14 8.00 15.25
CA LEU A 13 -3.76 8.18 13.95
C LEU A 13 -3.49 9.64 13.53
N GLY A 14 -2.92 9.88 12.35
CA GLY A 14 -2.69 11.24 11.83
C GLY A 14 -3.98 12.02 11.52
N PHE A 15 -5.15 11.52 11.93
CA PHE A 15 -6.46 12.08 11.70
C PHE A 15 -7.39 11.81 12.89
N VAL A 16 -8.34 12.71 13.13
CA VAL A 16 -9.46 12.45 14.05
C VAL A 16 -10.39 11.43 13.38
N PRO A 17 -10.66 10.26 14.02
CA PRO A 17 -11.36 9.15 13.36
C PRO A 17 -12.85 9.38 13.10
N GLU A 18 -13.47 10.33 13.80
CA GLU A 18 -14.88 10.70 13.57
C GLU A 18 -14.98 11.86 12.58
N PRO A 19 -15.65 11.67 11.43
CA PRO A 19 -15.82 12.72 10.45
C PRO A 19 -16.80 13.79 10.96
N MET A 20 -16.42 15.05 10.83
CA MET A 20 -17.24 16.20 11.21
C MET A 20 -17.88 16.84 9.98
N THR A 21 -19.13 17.25 10.07
CA THR A 21 -19.81 17.97 8.99
C THR A 21 -19.37 19.43 8.97
N ILE A 22 -18.79 19.87 7.85
CA ILE A 22 -18.25 21.23 7.71
C ILE A 22 -18.93 21.93 6.51
N PRO A 23 -19.48 23.15 6.70
CA PRO A 23 -20.05 23.94 5.60
C PRO A 23 -19.01 24.31 4.55
N PHE A 24 -19.41 24.36 3.29
CA PHE A 24 -18.50 24.68 2.17
C PHE A 24 -17.92 26.09 2.24
N GLU A 25 -18.58 27.01 2.93
CA GLU A 25 -18.08 28.37 3.19
C GLU A 25 -16.84 28.37 4.10
N LYS A 26 -16.71 27.36 4.98
CA LYS A 26 -15.56 27.20 5.86
C LYS A 26 -14.43 26.37 5.25
N ILE A 27 -14.60 25.86 4.02
CA ILE A 27 -13.60 25.02 3.33
C ILE A 27 -12.87 25.84 2.27
N LEU A 28 -11.55 25.95 2.42
CA LEU A 28 -10.66 26.64 1.49
C LEU A 28 -9.92 25.64 0.59
N PRO A 29 -10.22 25.56 -0.72
CA PRO A 29 -9.48 24.71 -1.66
C PRO A 29 -8.04 25.19 -1.85
N THR A 30 -7.07 24.29 -1.68
CA THR A 30 -5.64 24.56 -1.96
C THR A 30 -5.33 24.85 -3.43
N ARG A 31 -6.17 24.40 -4.36
CA ARG A 31 -6.05 24.66 -5.80
C ARG A 31 -7.40 24.94 -6.42
N LYS A 32 -7.41 25.82 -7.42
CA LYS A 32 -8.56 26.03 -8.30
C LYS A 32 -8.58 24.90 -9.35
N LEU A 33 -9.72 24.22 -9.45
CA LEU A 33 -9.95 23.22 -10.49
C LEU A 33 -10.38 23.93 -11.77
N ALA A 34 -9.85 23.48 -12.92
CA ALA A 34 -10.30 23.96 -14.21
C ALA A 34 -11.75 23.50 -14.49
N PRO A 35 -12.61 24.35 -15.07
CA PRO A 35 -14.01 24.01 -15.37
C PRO A 35 -14.12 22.83 -16.35
N GLU A 36 -13.11 22.63 -17.20
CA GLU A 36 -13.02 21.50 -18.14
C GLU A 36 -13.09 20.13 -17.45
N LEU A 37 -12.69 20.04 -16.18
CA LEU A 37 -12.74 18.81 -15.40
C LEU A 37 -14.16 18.25 -15.25
N GLU A 38 -15.20 19.09 -15.34
CA GLU A 38 -16.60 18.65 -15.28
C GLU A 38 -16.98 17.69 -16.43
N THR A 39 -16.30 17.81 -17.57
CA THR A 39 -16.57 16.96 -18.73
C THR A 39 -15.92 15.59 -18.66
N THR A 40 -14.92 15.42 -17.78
CA THR A 40 -14.10 14.21 -17.69
C THR A 40 -14.91 13.01 -17.21
N ARG A 41 -14.56 11.81 -17.71
CA ARG A 41 -15.18 10.54 -17.27
C ARG A 41 -15.06 10.36 -15.76
N LYS A 42 -13.90 10.71 -15.19
CA LYS A 42 -13.63 10.62 -13.74
C LYS A 42 -14.58 11.50 -12.94
N PHE A 43 -14.79 12.75 -13.34
CA PHE A 43 -15.74 13.63 -12.65
C PHE A 43 -17.18 13.12 -12.75
N LYS A 44 -17.61 12.69 -13.94
CA LYS A 44 -18.96 12.13 -14.14
C LYS A 44 -19.19 10.90 -13.25
N GLN A 45 -18.21 10.01 -13.14
CA GLN A 45 -18.29 8.84 -12.26
C GLN A 45 -18.37 9.24 -10.78
N ILE A 46 -17.56 10.22 -10.33
CA ILE A 46 -17.62 10.74 -8.95
C ILE A 46 -18.98 11.37 -8.67
N LYS A 47 -19.49 12.22 -9.58
CA LYS A 47 -20.81 12.86 -9.44
C LYS A 47 -21.94 11.83 -9.39
N ALA A 48 -21.93 10.84 -10.29
CA ALA A 48 -22.91 9.77 -10.31
C ALA A 48 -22.87 8.95 -9.01
N THR A 49 -21.68 8.63 -8.53
CA THR A 49 -21.49 7.93 -7.24
C THR A 49 -22.05 8.76 -6.09
N ILE A 50 -21.64 10.02 -5.93
CA ILE A 50 -22.14 10.87 -4.84
C ILE A 50 -23.66 11.04 -4.91
N ASN A 51 -24.24 11.18 -6.10
CA ASN A 51 -25.68 11.29 -6.25
C ASN A 51 -26.43 9.99 -5.86
N ALA A 52 -25.86 8.83 -6.18
CA ALA A 52 -26.48 7.54 -5.91
C ALA A 52 -26.36 7.11 -4.44
N ILE A 53 -25.22 7.40 -3.80
CA ILE A 53 -24.84 6.78 -2.51
C ILE A 53 -24.30 7.75 -1.47
N GLY A 54 -24.22 9.04 -1.80
CA GLY A 54 -23.58 10.04 -0.95
C GLY A 54 -22.05 9.93 -0.95
N LEU A 55 -21.43 10.73 -0.09
CA LEU A 55 -19.97 10.75 0.03
C LEU A 55 -19.50 9.54 0.86
N ILE A 56 -18.89 8.53 0.21
CA ILE A 56 -18.32 7.36 0.93
C ILE A 56 -17.12 7.81 1.77
N GLU A 57 -16.15 8.45 1.11
CA GLU A 57 -14.90 8.88 1.72
C GLU A 57 -15.01 10.38 2.05
N PRO A 58 -14.90 10.77 3.32
CA PRO A 58 -14.91 12.18 3.75
C PRO A 58 -13.83 13.02 3.06
N LEU A 59 -14.03 14.34 3.00
CA LEU A 59 -12.98 15.27 2.56
C LEU A 59 -11.88 15.35 3.63
N THR A 60 -10.62 15.51 3.23
CA THR A 60 -9.53 15.65 4.19
C THR A 60 -9.16 17.11 4.32
N LEU A 61 -9.27 17.66 5.53
CA LEU A 61 -8.95 19.05 5.84
C LEU A 61 -7.78 19.14 6.81
N ALA A 62 -6.96 20.17 6.68
CA ALA A 62 -6.00 20.55 7.71
C ALA A 62 -6.71 21.23 8.88
N MET A 63 -6.11 21.15 10.07
CA MET A 63 -6.53 21.98 11.20
C MET A 63 -6.47 23.46 10.82
N PRO A 64 -7.44 24.28 11.25
CA PRO A 64 -7.39 25.70 11.02
C PRO A 64 -6.19 26.30 11.75
N ALA A 65 -5.49 27.23 11.09
CA ALA A 65 -4.43 28.00 11.73
C ALA A 65 -5.00 28.77 12.94
N ALA A 66 -4.16 29.03 13.96
CA ALA A 66 -4.58 29.73 15.18
C ALA A 66 -5.27 31.07 14.83
N GLY A 67 -6.57 31.19 15.16
CA GLY A 67 -7.39 32.38 14.89
C GLY A 67 -8.17 32.38 13.57
N SER A 68 -8.07 31.35 12.74
CA SER A 68 -8.87 31.17 11.53
C SER A 68 -10.06 30.23 11.79
N GLU A 69 -11.23 30.52 11.22
CA GLU A 69 -12.35 29.57 11.14
C GLU A 69 -12.36 28.76 9.82
N LEU A 70 -11.39 29.00 8.95
CA LEU A 70 -11.29 28.37 7.64
C LEU A 70 -10.37 27.14 7.70
N TYR A 71 -10.87 26.04 7.13
CA TYR A 71 -10.20 24.77 7.01
C TYR A 71 -9.60 24.62 5.61
N VAL A 72 -8.33 24.25 5.52
CA VAL A 72 -7.65 24.07 4.23
C VAL A 72 -7.93 22.66 3.70
N LEU A 73 -8.44 22.54 2.48
CA LEU A 73 -8.71 21.26 1.83
C LEU A 73 -7.41 20.62 1.32
N LEU A 74 -7.00 19.52 1.95
CA LEU A 74 -5.82 18.75 1.59
C LEU A 74 -6.12 17.77 0.45
N ASP A 75 -7.20 16.99 0.58
CA ASP A 75 -7.66 16.05 -0.44
C ASP A 75 -9.17 16.06 -0.62
N GLY A 76 -9.60 15.78 -1.85
CA GLY A 76 -11.02 15.68 -2.22
C GLY A 76 -11.54 16.80 -3.11
N HIS A 77 -10.69 17.56 -3.82
CA HIS A 77 -11.15 18.68 -4.68
C HIS A 77 -12.22 18.28 -5.70
N LEU A 78 -12.05 17.15 -6.38
CA LEU A 78 -13.05 16.66 -7.34
C LEU A 78 -14.37 16.26 -6.65
N ARG A 79 -14.29 15.72 -5.43
CA ARG A 79 -15.46 15.34 -4.62
C ARG A 79 -16.20 16.58 -4.14
N LEU A 80 -15.49 17.60 -3.64
CA LEU A 80 -16.06 18.89 -3.25
C LEU A 80 -16.74 19.58 -4.44
N MET A 81 -16.12 19.57 -5.62
CA MET A 81 -16.70 20.12 -6.84
C MET A 81 -17.98 19.39 -7.24
N ALA A 82 -17.99 18.05 -7.20
CA ALA A 82 -19.17 17.25 -7.50
C ALA A 82 -20.31 17.49 -6.49
N LEU A 83 -20.01 17.62 -5.19
CA LEU A 83 -20.99 17.95 -4.15
C LEU A 83 -21.65 19.32 -4.40
N LYS A 84 -20.84 20.34 -4.72
CA LYS A 84 -21.36 21.67 -5.11
C LYS A 84 -22.25 21.59 -6.35
N ALA A 85 -21.84 20.82 -7.36
CA ALA A 85 -22.62 20.61 -8.58
C ALA A 85 -23.90 19.78 -8.39
N LEU A 86 -24.07 19.12 -7.24
CA LEU A 86 -25.28 18.41 -6.83
C LEU A 86 -26.15 19.25 -5.86
N GLY A 87 -25.71 20.45 -5.48
CA GLY A 87 -26.48 21.36 -4.63
C GLY A 87 -26.32 21.15 -3.11
N PHE A 88 -25.32 20.38 -2.66
CA PHE A 88 -25.00 20.28 -1.23
C PHE A 88 -24.40 21.59 -0.71
N ILE A 89 -24.53 21.83 0.60
CA ILE A 89 -23.99 23.03 1.28
C ILE A 89 -22.89 22.70 2.31
N ASP A 90 -22.80 21.44 2.71
CA ASP A 90 -21.83 20.90 3.65
C ASP A 90 -21.37 19.49 3.24
N ALA A 91 -20.33 18.98 3.89
CA ALA A 91 -19.87 17.60 3.71
C ALA A 91 -19.19 17.05 4.97
N PRO A 92 -19.21 15.71 5.15
CA PRO A 92 -18.39 15.08 6.17
C PRO A 92 -16.91 15.20 5.82
N CYS A 93 -16.11 15.61 6.80
CA CYS A 93 -14.70 15.93 6.67
C CYS A 93 -13.89 15.27 7.79
N LEU A 94 -12.69 14.78 7.47
CA LEU A 94 -11.70 14.28 8.43
C LEU A 94 -10.62 15.34 8.63
N LEU A 95 -10.30 15.63 9.89
CA LEU A 95 -9.26 16.59 10.25
C LEU A 95 -7.91 15.88 10.37
N ALA A 96 -6.93 16.34 9.60
CA ALA A 96 -5.53 15.93 9.69
C ALA A 96 -4.89 16.56 10.93
N ILE A 97 -4.27 15.72 11.76
CA ILE A 97 -3.55 16.15 12.98
C ILE A 97 -2.12 16.58 12.62
N ASP A 98 -1.58 16.07 11.51
CA ASP A 98 -0.23 16.39 11.05
C ASP A 98 -0.22 17.54 10.03
N ASP A 99 0.74 18.46 10.21
CA ASP A 99 0.95 19.68 9.39
C ASP A 99 1.64 19.39 8.04
N GLU A 100 1.71 18.10 7.63
CA GLU A 100 2.30 17.67 6.36
C GLU A 100 1.38 17.98 5.17
N SER A 101 1.24 19.27 4.89
CA SER A 101 0.65 19.79 3.66
C SER A 101 1.47 19.47 2.39
N PHE A 102 2.64 18.82 2.51
CA PHE A 102 3.61 18.62 1.43
C PHE A 102 3.67 17.22 0.80
N THR A 103 2.94 16.22 1.30
CA THR A 103 3.04 14.83 0.77
C THR A 103 1.77 14.30 0.10
N TYR A 104 0.66 15.06 0.07
CA TYR A 104 -0.63 14.52 -0.36
C TYR A 104 -0.88 14.40 -1.88
N ASN A 105 0.04 14.86 -2.75
CA ASN A 105 -0.19 14.83 -4.20
C ASN A 105 0.98 14.35 -5.08
N ASN A 106 2.09 13.86 -4.52
CA ASN A 106 3.24 13.45 -5.34
C ASN A 106 3.27 11.96 -5.76
N ARG A 107 2.30 11.17 -5.29
CA ARG A 107 2.04 9.82 -5.77
C ARG A 107 0.56 9.71 -6.04
N ILE A 108 0.17 9.28 -7.24
CA ILE A 108 -1.22 9.01 -7.57
C ILE A 108 -1.77 8.03 -6.52
N ASN A 109 -2.59 8.51 -5.58
CA ASN A 109 -3.30 7.66 -4.62
C ASN A 109 -4.28 6.77 -5.41
N ARG A 110 -3.80 5.59 -5.82
CA ARG A 110 -4.61 4.57 -6.47
C ARG A 110 -5.28 3.76 -5.37
N VAL A 111 -6.61 3.71 -5.40
CA VAL A 111 -7.39 2.89 -4.47
C VAL A 111 -6.95 1.44 -4.62
N THR A 112 -6.52 0.82 -3.52
CA THR A 112 -6.07 -0.58 -3.51
C THR A 112 -7.25 -1.53 -3.62
N SER A 113 -7.01 -2.80 -4.00
CA SER A 113 -8.10 -3.77 -4.13
C SER A 113 -8.86 -3.98 -2.82
N ILE A 114 -8.15 -3.93 -1.68
CA ILE A 114 -8.76 -4.07 -0.35
C ILE A 114 -9.50 -2.80 0.06
N GLN A 115 -8.96 -1.61 -0.24
CA GLN A 115 -9.69 -0.37 -0.01
C GLN A 115 -11.00 -0.32 -0.80
N GLU A 116 -11.00 -0.71 -2.08
CA GLU A 116 -12.21 -0.81 -2.89
C GLU A 116 -13.24 -1.75 -2.24
N HIS A 117 -12.80 -2.91 -1.74
CA HIS A 117 -13.68 -3.85 -1.02
C HIS A 117 -14.32 -3.22 0.22
N VAL A 118 -13.54 -2.52 1.05
CA VAL A 118 -14.03 -1.85 2.26
C VAL A 118 -15.03 -0.75 1.91
N MET A 119 -14.76 0.04 0.85
CA MET A 119 -15.67 1.07 0.37
C MET A 119 -17.01 0.49 -0.08
N ILE A 120 -16.99 -0.60 -0.87
CA ILE A 120 -18.21 -1.26 -1.35
C ILE A 120 -18.99 -1.87 -0.18
N ARG A 121 -18.33 -2.52 0.78
CA ARG A 121 -18.95 -3.08 1.98
C ARG A 121 -19.69 -2.02 2.80
N ARG A 122 -19.03 -0.89 3.07
CA ARG A 122 -19.63 0.24 3.80
C ARG A 122 -20.83 0.84 3.07
N ALA A 123 -20.77 0.95 1.74
CA ALA A 123 -21.90 1.46 0.96
C ALA A 123 -23.12 0.54 1.08
N VAL A 124 -22.92 -0.78 1.04
CA VAL A 124 -23.99 -1.77 1.23
C VAL A 124 -24.55 -1.74 2.65
N GLU A 125 -23.69 -1.62 3.67
CA GLU A 125 -24.11 -1.47 5.08
C GLU A 125 -24.96 -0.21 5.31
N ARG A 126 -24.74 0.85 4.51
CA ARG A 126 -25.56 2.07 4.51
C ARG A 126 -26.85 1.96 3.68
N GLY A 127 -27.21 0.76 3.23
CA GLY A 127 -28.48 0.48 2.54
C GLY A 127 -28.44 0.59 1.01
N VAL A 128 -27.26 0.70 0.41
CA VAL A 128 -27.13 0.73 -1.06
C VAL A 128 -27.10 -0.69 -1.64
N SER A 129 -27.97 -0.96 -2.61
CA SER A 129 -27.96 -2.22 -3.36
C SER A 129 -26.74 -2.34 -4.29
N LEU A 130 -26.25 -3.56 -4.52
CA LEU A 130 -25.09 -3.81 -5.40
C LEU A 130 -25.32 -3.36 -6.85
N GLU A 131 -26.57 -3.40 -7.32
CA GLU A 131 -26.97 -2.99 -8.67
C GLU A 131 -26.78 -1.48 -8.86
N LYS A 132 -27.22 -0.67 -7.90
CA LYS A 132 -27.00 0.78 -7.88
C LYS A 132 -25.52 1.14 -7.83
N LEU A 133 -24.71 0.37 -7.10
CA LEU A 133 -23.26 0.56 -7.09
C LEU A 133 -22.64 0.25 -8.45
N ALA A 134 -23.07 -0.82 -9.11
CA ALA A 134 -22.65 -1.17 -10.46
C ALA A 134 -22.98 -0.06 -11.47
N GLU A 135 -24.21 0.45 -11.44
CA GLU A 135 -24.65 1.56 -12.30
C GLU A 135 -23.81 2.82 -12.06
N ALA A 136 -23.62 3.22 -10.80
CA ALA A 136 -22.83 4.39 -10.44
C ALA A 136 -21.34 4.27 -10.83
N MET A 137 -20.80 3.05 -10.77
CA MET A 137 -19.40 2.77 -11.09
C MET A 137 -19.17 2.48 -12.59
N ASP A 138 -20.22 2.37 -13.41
CA ASP A 138 -20.14 1.92 -14.81
C ASP A 138 -19.49 0.53 -14.92
N LEU A 139 -19.91 -0.38 -14.02
CA LEU A 139 -19.40 -1.75 -13.90
C LEU A 139 -20.55 -2.77 -13.90
N ASP A 140 -20.27 -3.99 -14.31
CA ASP A 140 -21.21 -5.11 -14.16
C ASP A 140 -21.42 -5.48 -12.68
N ALA A 141 -22.67 -5.75 -12.29
CA ALA A 141 -23.05 -6.15 -10.93
C ALA A 141 -22.27 -7.39 -10.44
N SER A 142 -21.93 -8.32 -11.34
CA SER A 142 -21.08 -9.47 -11.01
C SER A 142 -19.68 -9.06 -10.54
N GLN A 143 -19.09 -8.03 -11.16
CA GLN A 143 -17.76 -7.53 -10.77
C GLN A 143 -17.80 -6.83 -9.42
N VAL A 144 -18.84 -6.03 -9.17
CA VAL A 144 -19.06 -5.38 -7.87
C VAL A 144 -19.27 -6.44 -6.78
N LEU A 145 -20.05 -7.49 -7.05
CA LEU A 145 -20.24 -8.61 -6.12
C LEU A 145 -18.93 -9.33 -5.78
N LYS A 146 -18.05 -9.56 -6.77
CA LYS A 146 -16.73 -10.16 -6.54
C LYS A 146 -15.87 -9.28 -5.63
N LYS A 147 -15.89 -7.97 -5.82
CA LYS A 147 -15.18 -7.01 -4.96
C LYS A 147 -15.81 -6.92 -3.56
N TYR A 148 -17.14 -6.97 -3.45
CA TYR A 148 -17.84 -7.03 -2.17
C TYR A 148 -17.47 -8.27 -1.34
N LYS A 149 -17.23 -9.41 -1.99
CA LYS A 149 -16.83 -10.68 -1.36
C LYS A 149 -15.31 -10.93 -1.35
N LEU A 150 -14.49 -9.90 -1.55
CA LEU A 150 -13.04 -10.04 -1.75
C LEU A 150 -12.35 -10.72 -0.57
N LEU A 151 -12.70 -10.33 0.66
CA LEU A 151 -12.06 -10.84 1.89
C LEU A 151 -12.79 -12.03 2.54
N ASP A 152 -13.94 -12.44 2.01
CA ASP A 152 -14.77 -13.48 2.62
C ASP A 152 -14.05 -14.84 2.65
N GLY A 153 -13.44 -15.24 3.78
CA GLY A 153 -12.65 -16.48 3.88
C GLY A 153 -11.14 -16.29 3.70
N ILE A 154 -10.67 -15.04 3.62
CA ILE A 154 -9.27 -14.66 3.74
C ILE A 154 -8.98 -14.38 5.22
N CYS A 155 -7.88 -14.89 5.76
CA CYS A 155 -7.50 -14.60 7.14
C CYS A 155 -7.01 -13.15 7.30
N PRO A 156 -7.19 -12.54 8.49
CA PRO A 156 -6.85 -11.14 8.73
C PRO A 156 -5.39 -10.80 8.41
N GLU A 157 -4.47 -11.71 8.71
CA GLU A 157 -3.03 -11.54 8.50
C GLU A 157 -2.69 -11.48 7.00
N ALA A 158 -3.26 -12.38 6.20
CA ALA A 158 -3.08 -12.37 4.75
C ALA A 158 -3.73 -11.12 4.12
N ALA A 159 -4.89 -10.69 4.62
CA ALA A 159 -5.51 -9.44 4.19
C ALA A 159 -4.63 -8.22 4.54
N HIS A 160 -4.01 -8.20 5.72
CA HIS A 160 -3.10 -7.13 6.12
C HIS A 160 -1.85 -7.07 5.24
N LEU A 161 -1.26 -8.21 4.88
CA LEU A 161 -0.12 -8.26 3.95
C LEU A 161 -0.47 -7.69 2.56
N LEU A 162 -1.70 -7.93 2.10
CA LEU A 162 -2.16 -7.50 0.76
C LEU A 162 -2.77 -6.09 0.73
N LYS A 163 -2.83 -5.36 1.86
CA LYS A 163 -3.60 -4.11 2.01
C LYS A 163 -3.19 -3.00 1.03
N ASP A 164 -1.89 -2.94 0.72
CA ASP A 164 -1.30 -1.93 -0.16
C ASP A 164 -1.18 -2.39 -1.61
N GLN A 165 -1.68 -3.60 -1.92
CA GLN A 165 -1.51 -4.25 -3.22
C GLN A 165 -2.74 -4.10 -4.10
N GLN A 166 -2.50 -4.12 -5.41
CA GLN A 166 -3.55 -4.15 -6.40
C GLN A 166 -3.55 -5.46 -7.17
N PHE A 167 -4.68 -6.14 -7.11
CA PHE A 167 -4.83 -7.50 -7.63
C PHE A 167 -6.27 -7.81 -8.00
N SER A 168 -6.45 -8.82 -8.85
CA SER A 168 -7.77 -9.32 -9.25
C SER A 168 -8.46 -10.08 -8.11
N ALA A 169 -9.77 -9.91 -7.96
CA ALA A 169 -10.57 -10.65 -6.98
C ALA A 169 -10.52 -12.19 -7.16
N GLU A 170 -10.11 -12.66 -8.34
CA GLU A 170 -9.87 -14.08 -8.60
C GLU A 170 -8.72 -14.66 -7.75
N ILE A 171 -7.73 -13.83 -7.37
CA ILE A 171 -6.66 -14.27 -6.46
C ILE A 171 -7.24 -14.63 -5.10
N SER A 172 -8.12 -13.80 -4.53
CA SER A 172 -8.81 -14.14 -3.28
C SER A 172 -9.61 -15.44 -3.42
N ARG A 173 -10.27 -15.69 -4.55
CA ARG A 173 -10.97 -16.97 -4.80
C ARG A 173 -10.03 -18.18 -4.77
N VAL A 174 -8.79 -18.02 -5.20
CA VAL A 174 -7.75 -19.05 -5.15
C VAL A 174 -7.25 -19.24 -3.72
N LEU A 175 -6.90 -18.16 -3.02
CA LEU A 175 -6.39 -18.19 -1.64
C LEU A 175 -7.36 -18.85 -0.66
N ARG A 176 -8.67 -18.58 -0.81
CA ARG A 176 -9.75 -19.15 0.01
C ARG A 176 -9.93 -20.66 -0.06
N LYS A 177 -9.14 -21.35 -0.89
CA LYS A 177 -9.11 -22.81 -0.93
C LYS A 177 -8.06 -23.41 0.02
N MET A 178 -7.27 -22.56 0.67
CA MET A 178 -6.16 -22.92 1.57
C MET A 178 -6.46 -22.49 3.00
N LYS A 179 -5.92 -23.20 3.98
CA LYS A 179 -6.02 -22.85 5.40
C LYS A 179 -5.31 -21.53 5.70
N PRO A 180 -5.67 -20.82 6.78
CA PRO A 180 -5.12 -19.51 7.12
C PRO A 180 -3.59 -19.42 7.04
N THR A 181 -2.88 -20.37 7.65
CA THR A 181 -1.40 -20.38 7.65
C THR A 181 -0.81 -20.38 6.25
N ARG A 182 -1.39 -21.15 5.33
CA ARG A 182 -0.95 -21.21 3.94
C ARG A 182 -1.37 -19.97 3.13
N GLN A 183 -2.49 -19.34 3.48
CA GLN A 183 -2.88 -18.07 2.84
C GLN A 183 -1.84 -16.99 3.11
N VAL A 184 -1.34 -16.89 4.34
CA VAL A 184 -0.28 -15.95 4.74
C VAL A 184 0.99 -16.23 3.94
N GLU A 185 1.47 -17.48 3.95
CA GLU A 185 2.69 -17.86 3.21
C GLU A 185 2.55 -17.56 1.71
N CYS A 186 1.40 -17.85 1.10
CA CYS A 186 1.17 -17.51 -0.30
C CYS A 186 1.18 -15.99 -0.54
N ALA A 187 0.62 -15.19 0.36
CA ALA A 187 0.66 -13.74 0.25
C ALA A 187 2.09 -13.20 0.34
N GLU A 188 2.91 -13.71 1.29
CA GLU A 188 4.33 -13.37 1.40
C GLU A 188 5.09 -13.73 0.12
N LEU A 189 4.86 -14.93 -0.43
CA LEU A 189 5.48 -15.35 -1.70
C LEU A 189 5.09 -14.44 -2.87
N MET A 190 3.83 -14.04 -2.97
CA MET A 190 3.36 -13.12 -4.00
C MET A 190 3.98 -11.72 -3.87
N ILE A 191 4.16 -11.24 -2.64
CA ILE A 191 4.82 -9.97 -2.34
C ILE A 191 6.31 -10.04 -2.68
N ALA A 192 7.01 -11.08 -2.22
CA ALA A 192 8.44 -11.28 -2.47
C ALA A 192 8.74 -11.42 -3.97
N ALA A 193 7.87 -12.11 -4.71
CA ALA A 193 7.96 -12.22 -6.17
C ALA A 193 7.44 -10.98 -6.92
N ASN A 194 6.85 -10.00 -6.21
CA ASN A 194 6.13 -8.86 -6.77
C ASN A 194 5.16 -9.27 -7.90
N SER A 195 4.44 -10.38 -7.71
CA SER A 195 3.63 -11.01 -8.76
C SER A 195 2.22 -11.31 -8.26
N PHE A 196 1.29 -10.45 -8.65
CA PHE A 196 -0.13 -10.55 -8.31
C PHE A 196 -0.97 -11.04 -9.48
N THR A 197 -0.57 -12.17 -10.07
CA THR A 197 -1.28 -12.80 -11.19
C THR A 197 -2.11 -14.01 -10.73
N VAL A 198 -3.24 -14.25 -11.42
CA VAL A 198 -4.10 -15.42 -11.14
C VAL A 198 -3.36 -16.73 -11.43
N ALA A 199 -2.51 -16.75 -12.46
CA ALA A 199 -1.70 -17.93 -12.81
C ALA A 199 -0.72 -18.29 -11.69
N TYR A 200 -0.03 -17.30 -11.12
CA TYR A 200 0.90 -17.53 -10.01
C TYR A 200 0.17 -18.01 -8.75
N ALA A 201 -0.98 -17.40 -8.41
CA ALA A 201 -1.81 -17.89 -7.32
C ALA A 201 -2.26 -19.35 -7.55
N GLN A 202 -2.63 -19.72 -8.78
CA GLN A 202 -3.01 -21.10 -9.12
C GLN A 202 -1.85 -22.09 -8.99
N ALA A 203 -0.63 -21.68 -9.35
CA ALA A 203 0.58 -22.47 -9.14
C ALA A 203 0.83 -22.72 -7.65
N LEU A 204 0.79 -21.67 -6.81
CA LEU A 204 0.91 -21.78 -5.35
C LEU A 204 -0.13 -22.71 -4.73
N LEU A 205 -1.36 -22.62 -5.25
CA LEU A 205 -2.46 -23.47 -4.85
C LEU A 205 -2.26 -24.94 -5.28
N GLY A 206 -1.62 -25.17 -6.43
CA GLY A 206 -1.25 -26.50 -6.92
C GLY A 206 -0.20 -27.17 -6.06
N MET A 207 0.78 -26.39 -5.58
CA MET A 207 1.86 -26.83 -4.69
C MET A 207 1.46 -26.92 -3.21
N THR A 208 0.18 -26.65 -2.90
CA THR A 208 -0.27 -26.64 -1.51
C THR A 208 -0.54 -28.07 -1.05
N PRO A 209 0.11 -28.55 0.03
CA PRO A 209 -0.08 -29.91 0.49
C PRO A 209 -1.53 -30.13 0.97
N PRO A 210 -2.10 -31.35 0.85
CA PRO A 210 -3.51 -31.60 1.16
C PRO A 210 -3.91 -31.19 2.59
N ASN A 211 -3.00 -31.35 3.55
CA ASN A 211 -3.21 -30.94 4.94
C ASN A 211 -3.38 -29.43 5.13
N ALA A 212 -2.92 -28.61 4.19
CA ALA A 212 -3.03 -27.15 4.17
C ALA A 212 -4.19 -26.64 3.30
N LEU A 213 -4.98 -27.54 2.68
CA LEU A 213 -6.20 -27.18 1.95
C LEU A 213 -7.41 -27.09 2.89
N LEU A 214 -8.34 -26.18 2.58
CA LEU A 214 -9.62 -26.08 3.31
C LEU A 214 -10.58 -27.21 2.93
N VAL A 215 -10.49 -27.73 1.70
CA VAL A 215 -11.31 -28.84 1.22
C VAL A 215 -10.43 -29.83 0.47
N ASN A 216 -10.36 -31.07 0.97
CA ASN A 216 -9.69 -32.20 0.34
C ASN A 216 -10.51 -32.74 -0.84
N LYS A 217 -10.60 -31.96 -1.94
CA LYS A 217 -11.06 -32.50 -3.22
C LYS A 217 -9.85 -32.77 -4.12
N PRO A 218 -9.70 -33.97 -4.69
CA PRO A 218 -8.60 -34.28 -5.60
C PRO A 218 -8.68 -33.34 -6.82
N ARG A 219 -7.57 -32.67 -7.14
CA ARG A 219 -7.53 -31.67 -8.22
C ARG A 219 -6.92 -32.22 -9.48
N LYS A 220 -7.61 -31.97 -10.61
CA LYS A 220 -6.99 -31.90 -11.94
C LYS A 220 -6.67 -30.44 -12.23
N LEU A 221 -5.39 -30.05 -12.14
CA LEU A 221 -4.91 -28.84 -12.80
C LEU A 221 -4.89 -29.13 -14.30
N LYS A 222 -5.63 -28.37 -15.11
CA LYS A 222 -5.53 -28.48 -16.57
C LYS A 222 -4.22 -27.82 -17.01
N GLY A 223 -3.28 -28.61 -17.53
CA GLY A 223 -2.13 -28.11 -18.30
C GLY A 223 -0.72 -28.35 -17.74
N LEU A 224 -0.56 -28.99 -16.56
CA LEU A 224 0.76 -29.32 -16.00
C LEU A 224 0.84 -30.81 -15.67
N SER A 225 1.94 -31.48 -16.05
CA SER A 225 2.16 -32.88 -15.68
C SER A 225 2.52 -33.01 -14.19
N PRO A 226 2.24 -34.15 -13.54
CA PRO A 226 2.62 -34.40 -12.14
C PRO A 226 4.12 -34.21 -11.88
N SER A 227 4.96 -34.63 -12.84
CA SER A 227 6.41 -34.46 -12.78
C SER A 227 6.87 -33.01 -12.86
N GLN A 228 6.16 -32.16 -13.61
CA GLN A 228 6.45 -30.72 -13.66
C GLN A 228 6.08 -30.02 -12.35
N MET A 229 5.04 -30.50 -11.65
CA MET A 229 4.68 -29.98 -10.34
C MET A 229 5.74 -30.31 -9.29
N GLU A 230 6.23 -31.55 -9.23
CA GLU A 230 7.29 -31.95 -8.29
C GLU A 230 8.61 -31.21 -8.53
N LEU A 231 9.00 -31.02 -9.79
CA LEU A 231 10.21 -30.25 -10.13
C LEU A 231 10.07 -28.78 -9.70
N MET A 232 8.90 -28.18 -9.96
CA MET A 232 8.62 -26.79 -9.58
C MET A 232 8.57 -26.63 -8.05
N GLU A 233 8.01 -27.59 -7.31
CA GLU A 233 8.04 -27.63 -5.84
C GLU A 233 9.46 -27.62 -5.29
N ARG A 234 10.33 -28.47 -5.83
CA ARG A 234 11.72 -28.55 -5.40
C ARG A 234 12.50 -27.27 -5.70
N GLU A 235 12.37 -26.75 -6.92
CA GLU A 235 13.09 -25.53 -7.33
C GLU A 235 12.61 -24.30 -6.55
N MET A 236 11.31 -24.15 -6.36
CA MET A 236 10.75 -22.99 -5.64
C MET A 236 11.03 -23.05 -4.14
N GLY A 237 11.00 -24.25 -3.52
CA GLY A 237 11.43 -24.43 -2.13
C GLY A 237 12.90 -24.06 -1.93
N ASN A 238 13.76 -24.43 -2.88
CA ASN A 238 15.17 -24.05 -2.87
C ASN A 238 15.37 -22.54 -3.05
N VAL A 239 14.63 -21.90 -3.98
CA VAL A 239 14.70 -20.45 -4.19
C VAL A 239 14.19 -19.70 -2.97
N HIS A 240 13.09 -20.14 -2.36
CA HIS A 240 12.54 -19.51 -1.16
C HIS A 240 13.48 -19.61 0.04
N ALA A 241 14.08 -20.78 0.28
CA ALA A 241 15.07 -20.94 1.34
C ALA A 241 16.28 -20.01 1.13
N LYS A 242 16.78 -19.90 -0.11
CA LYS A 242 17.86 -18.97 -0.45
C LYS A 242 17.46 -17.50 -0.27
N TYR A 243 16.23 -17.14 -0.65
CA TYR A 243 15.75 -15.77 -0.50
C TYR A 243 15.61 -15.38 0.98
N LYS A 244 15.06 -16.28 1.80
CA LYS A 244 14.90 -16.06 3.26
C LYS A 244 16.25 -15.93 3.97
N LEU A 245 17.25 -16.70 3.54
CA LEU A 245 18.63 -16.55 4.04
C LEU A 245 19.22 -15.19 3.62
N LEU A 246 19.04 -14.78 2.37
CA LEU A 246 19.50 -13.47 1.90
C LEU A 246 18.80 -12.31 2.62
N GLU A 247 17.49 -12.43 2.90
CA GLU A 247 16.70 -11.39 3.59
C GLU A 247 17.13 -11.21 5.05
N GLN A 248 17.54 -12.28 5.74
CA GLN A 248 18.04 -12.21 7.11
C GLN A 248 19.30 -11.34 7.23
N ASP A 249 20.21 -11.46 6.26
CA ASP A 249 21.51 -10.78 6.30
C ASP A 249 21.51 -9.43 5.56
N TYR A 250 20.59 -9.21 4.62
CA TYR A 250 20.56 -8.02 3.75
C TYR A 250 20.51 -6.70 4.54
N GLY A 251 19.71 -6.64 5.62
CA GLY A 251 19.60 -5.44 6.45
C GLY A 251 20.89 -5.12 7.21
N GLN A 252 21.51 -6.16 7.76
CA GLN A 252 22.76 -6.03 8.53
C GLN A 252 23.95 -5.70 7.61
N ASP A 253 24.06 -6.36 6.47
CA ASP A 253 25.12 -6.13 5.49
C ASP A 253 25.02 -4.73 4.88
N ARG A 254 23.80 -4.28 4.56
CA ARG A 254 23.58 -2.92 4.06
C ARG A 254 23.94 -1.87 5.10
N PHE A 255 23.61 -2.08 6.38
CA PHE A 255 24.00 -1.19 7.46
C PHE A 255 25.53 -1.14 7.64
N LEU A 256 26.18 -2.29 7.66
CA LEU A 256 27.64 -2.38 7.77
C LEU A 256 28.35 -1.73 6.58
N LEU A 257 27.80 -1.87 5.38
CA LEU A 257 28.33 -1.25 4.16
C LEU A 257 28.24 0.28 4.23
N VAL A 258 27.10 0.83 4.69
CA VAL A 258 26.94 2.28 4.89
C VAL A 258 27.90 2.79 5.98
N LEU A 259 28.03 2.06 7.08
CA LEU A 259 28.94 2.42 8.18
C LEU A 259 30.41 2.42 7.73
N ALA A 260 30.85 1.35 7.07
CA ALA A 260 32.20 1.20 6.53
C ALA A 260 32.49 2.28 5.47
N GLY A 261 31.53 2.54 4.60
CA GLY A 261 31.56 3.63 3.63
C GLY A 261 31.72 5.01 4.24
N GLY A 262 30.92 5.33 5.26
CA GLY A 262 31.02 6.58 6.00
C GLY A 262 32.32 6.72 6.78
N TYR A 263 32.90 5.61 7.26
CA TYR A 263 34.23 5.60 7.86
C TYR A 263 35.32 5.87 6.83
N LEU A 264 35.29 5.17 5.68
CA LEU A 264 36.22 5.40 4.57
C LEU A 264 36.18 6.84 4.07
N LYS A 265 34.99 7.43 3.91
CA LYS A 265 34.82 8.84 3.55
C LYS A 265 35.49 9.78 4.57
N ARG A 266 35.31 9.52 5.88
CA ARG A 266 35.98 10.29 6.94
C ARG A 266 37.50 10.12 6.91
N LEU A 267 37.98 8.91 6.63
CA LEU A 267 39.40 8.58 6.54
C LEU A 267 40.07 9.29 5.35
N LEU A 268 39.42 9.31 4.18
CA LEU A 268 39.90 10.00 2.98
C LEU A 268 39.84 11.53 3.10
N ASN A 269 38.87 12.07 3.85
CA ASN A 269 38.81 13.52 4.13
C ASN A 269 39.94 14.00 5.06
N ASN A 270 40.64 13.08 5.74
CA ASN A 270 41.81 13.45 6.54
C ASN A 270 43.04 13.61 5.63
N SER A 271 43.46 14.86 5.44
CA SER A 271 44.56 15.21 4.55
C SER A 271 45.91 14.54 4.88
N ALA A 272 46.19 14.20 6.14
CA ALA A 272 47.40 13.49 6.53
C ALA A 272 47.36 12.03 6.07
N ILE A 273 46.20 11.38 6.20
CA ILE A 273 45.99 9.99 5.81
C ILE A 273 45.92 9.87 4.28
N ALA A 274 45.21 10.77 3.60
CA ALA A 274 45.15 10.80 2.15
C ALA A 274 46.55 10.96 1.52
N LYS A 275 47.37 11.88 2.03
CA LYS A 275 48.76 12.07 1.58
C LYS A 275 49.64 10.85 1.85
N PHE A 276 49.43 10.15 2.98
CA PHE A 276 50.13 8.92 3.30
C PHE A 276 49.77 7.79 2.32
N LEU A 277 48.47 7.58 2.08
CA LEU A 277 47.98 6.57 1.12
C LEU A 277 48.45 6.90 -0.30
N GLN A 278 48.40 8.15 -0.72
CA GLN A 278 48.88 8.58 -2.03
C GLN A 278 50.38 8.27 -2.24
N LYS A 279 51.20 8.43 -1.19
CA LYS A 279 52.66 8.20 -1.26
C LYS A 279 53.05 6.73 -1.15
N LYS A 280 52.35 5.93 -0.34
CA LYS A 280 52.76 4.55 -0.03
C LYS A 280 51.89 3.48 -0.68
N GLN A 281 50.62 3.75 -0.95
CA GLN A 281 49.63 2.78 -1.44
C GLN A 281 48.60 3.47 -2.37
N ALA A 282 49.08 4.04 -3.48
CA ALA A 282 48.25 4.77 -4.43
C ALA A 282 47.13 3.91 -5.03
N THR A 283 47.34 2.61 -5.21
CA THR A 283 46.31 1.68 -5.70
C THR A 283 45.15 1.53 -4.72
N VAL A 284 45.44 1.40 -3.42
CA VAL A 284 44.42 1.30 -2.37
C VAL A 284 43.60 2.58 -2.26
N LEU A 285 44.24 3.74 -2.45
CA LEU A 285 43.56 5.03 -2.47
C LEU A 285 42.51 5.09 -3.59
N THR A 286 42.87 4.68 -4.81
CA THR A 286 41.95 4.66 -5.97
C THR A 286 40.74 3.76 -5.71
N GLU A 287 40.96 2.57 -5.12
CA GLU A 287 39.88 1.65 -4.78
C GLU A 287 38.97 2.20 -3.68
N PHE A 288 39.54 2.84 -2.64
CA PHE A 288 38.74 3.47 -1.58
C PHE A 288 37.90 4.64 -2.11
N GLU A 289 38.45 5.46 -3.02
CA GLU A 289 37.70 6.52 -3.68
C GLU A 289 36.58 5.96 -4.58
N ALA A 290 36.83 4.85 -5.28
CA ALA A 290 35.83 4.16 -6.09
C ALA A 290 34.68 3.62 -5.21
N ILE A 291 34.99 2.99 -4.08
CA ILE A 291 34.01 2.50 -3.12
C ILE A 291 33.16 3.66 -2.57
N VAL A 292 33.78 4.76 -2.14
CA VAL A 292 33.06 5.94 -1.62
C VAL A 292 32.17 6.58 -2.68
N ARG A 293 32.56 6.56 -3.96
CA ARG A 293 31.76 7.08 -5.08
C ARG A 293 30.57 6.17 -5.44
N ALA A 294 30.75 4.86 -5.31
CA ALA A 294 29.72 3.86 -5.63
C ALA A 294 28.64 3.75 -4.54
N LEU A 295 28.92 4.23 -3.33
CA LEU A 295 27.95 4.21 -2.25
C LEU A 295 26.86 5.27 -2.46
N PRO A 296 25.58 4.93 -2.19
CA PRO A 296 24.49 5.91 -2.23
C PRO A 296 24.82 7.06 -1.27
N SER A 297 24.73 8.29 -1.77
CA SER A 297 24.94 9.49 -0.96
C SER A 297 23.92 9.51 0.20
N ASP A 298 24.42 9.41 1.42
CA ASP A 298 23.63 9.70 2.63
C ASP A 298 23.41 11.23 2.70
N ASN A 299 22.46 11.74 1.91
CA ASN A 299 21.90 13.07 2.11
C ASN A 299 20.81 12.97 3.17
N GLY A 300 21.23 12.86 4.43
CA GLY A 300 20.28 12.71 5.52
C GLY A 300 20.89 12.47 6.90
N ALA A 301 21.83 13.32 7.34
CA ALA A 301 22.01 13.64 8.77
C ALA A 301 23.06 14.75 8.95
N GLY A 302 22.61 15.94 9.35
CA GLY A 302 23.44 16.89 10.10
C GLY A 302 23.96 18.12 9.33
N ALA A 303 23.05 19.06 9.06
CA ALA A 303 23.22 20.50 9.31
C ALA A 303 21.82 21.15 9.29
#